data_AF-A0A9D2QHD4-F1
#
_entry.id   AF-A0A9D2QHD4-F1
#
_cell.length_a   1.000
_cell.length_b   1.000
_cell.length_c   1.000
_cell.angle_alpha   90.00
_cell.angle_beta   90.00
_cell.angle_gamma   90.00
#
_symmetry.space_group_name_H-M   'P 1'
#
loop_
_entity.id
_entity.type
_entity.pdbx_description
1 polymer ?
#
loop_
_entity_poly.entity_id
_entity_poly.type
_entity_poly.pdbx_seq_one_letter_code
_entity_poly.pdbx_strand_id
1 'polypeptide(L)'
;MTVKVVTDSSACLPPALAAEYGITVLDFHAEGKGDEETTAGLGALELTACYARLLERGGDDGVVAVHISKELSGTWSSASQAASVLGDTVAVLDTQSAGMVVGQAAIAAARCADEGGSLDECRGVAQQAIDSGHLWLFLGKTDAMARGGRLSAGQRLLSTALAIKPILHLTGGKLELVAKTRTQAKAMDRLVTLVEAEYRAVAEAAAEEADAEAADATVAAASSDEVSVQVTDAAGSAAAADDADDAESSTGAAAADTAEGAEPLEPPVSPEPPEDSEDTGDSVAADSDPEVPDSESDSDSDGDSDDVADSESGTPAASDSEAQVTVDTEPVYRPRIFSFGSKDKGDRSDKAEKDKAEKAERAEKEQASKDRADKSDKADKADKADKDKADHQVPLADLPCVPMHLAVHHNEAEEVAEQLRASLRETLPGCVVISVVDVTHSMAVHTGPGAVGVSLVRD
;
A
#
# COMPACT_ATOMS: atom_id res chain seq x y z
N MET A 1 -18.82 1.61 20.13
CA MET A 1 -18.10 0.53 19.43
C MET A 1 -17.77 1.08 18.05
N THR A 2 -16.69 0.61 17.43
CA THR A 2 -16.06 1.26 16.27
C THR A 2 -15.55 0.18 15.33
N VAL A 3 -15.53 0.53 14.03
CA VAL A 3 -14.91 -0.26 12.97
C VAL A 3 -13.50 -0.67 13.37
N LYS A 4 -13.10 -1.91 13.06
CA LYS A 4 -11.73 -2.39 13.31
C LYS A 4 -10.90 -2.37 12.04
N VAL A 5 -9.62 -2.08 12.19
CA VAL A 5 -8.68 -2.06 11.07
C VAL A 5 -7.67 -3.20 11.23
N VAL A 6 -7.44 -3.92 10.13
CA VAL A 6 -6.45 -4.98 10.04
C VAL A 6 -5.62 -4.80 8.79
N THR A 7 -4.31 -5.05 8.94
CA THR A 7 -3.35 -5.07 7.85
C THR A 7 -2.42 -6.29 8.00
N ASP A 8 -1.46 -6.41 7.10
CA ASP A 8 -0.43 -7.43 7.14
C ASP A 8 0.96 -6.82 7.31
N SER A 9 1.94 -7.65 7.68
CA SER A 9 3.33 -7.22 7.92
C SER A 9 3.98 -6.51 6.72
N SER A 10 3.46 -6.64 5.50
CA SER A 10 4.02 -5.90 4.36
C SER A 10 3.67 -4.41 4.39
N ALA A 11 2.78 -3.97 5.27
CA ALA A 11 2.51 -2.55 5.49
C ALA A 11 3.71 -1.80 6.11
N CYS A 12 4.69 -2.53 6.65
CA CYS A 12 5.83 -1.98 7.39
C CYS A 12 5.42 -1.03 8.52
N LEU A 13 4.21 -1.16 9.05
CA LEU A 13 3.72 -0.28 10.10
C LEU A 13 4.52 -0.52 11.39
N PRO A 14 5.21 0.50 11.97
CA PRO A 14 5.92 0.34 13.23
C PRO A 14 4.98 -0.17 14.34
N PRO A 15 5.41 -1.12 15.19
CA PRO A 15 4.55 -1.70 16.22
C PRO A 15 3.94 -0.67 17.18
N ALA A 16 4.68 0.41 17.48
CA ALA A 16 4.20 1.51 18.31
C ALA A 16 3.01 2.24 17.66
N LEU A 17 3.08 2.54 16.37
CA LEU A 17 1.99 3.17 15.62
C LEU A 17 0.80 2.22 15.46
N ALA A 18 1.05 0.94 15.20
CA ALA A 18 -0.01 -0.05 15.14
C ALA A 18 -0.78 -0.13 16.47
N ALA A 19 -0.07 -0.10 17.61
CA ALA A 19 -0.68 -0.09 18.93
C ALA A 19 -1.42 1.23 19.23
N GLU A 20 -0.84 2.37 18.87
CA GLU A 20 -1.42 3.71 19.04
C GLU A 20 -2.79 3.82 18.35
N TYR A 21 -2.89 3.39 17.10
CA TYR A 21 -4.12 3.44 16.31
C TYR A 21 -5.00 2.19 16.44
N GLY A 22 -4.65 1.24 17.34
CA GLY A 22 -5.41 0.00 17.52
C GLY A 22 -5.51 -0.89 16.27
N ILE A 23 -4.54 -0.81 15.37
CA ILE A 23 -4.49 -1.57 14.11
C ILE A 23 -3.96 -2.99 14.40
N THR A 24 -4.69 -4.00 13.95
CA THR A 24 -4.21 -5.39 14.01
C THR A 24 -3.30 -5.67 12.83
N VAL A 25 -2.08 -6.16 13.09
CA VAL A 25 -1.11 -6.54 12.06
C VAL A 25 -0.93 -8.06 12.06
N LEU A 26 -1.07 -8.68 10.89
CA LEU A 26 -0.85 -10.12 10.69
C LEU A 26 0.48 -10.38 10.01
N ASP A 27 1.31 -11.23 10.60
CA ASP A 27 2.62 -11.56 10.05
C ASP A 27 2.52 -12.53 8.88
N PHE A 28 3.26 -12.23 7.81
CA PHE A 28 3.47 -13.20 6.75
C PHE A 28 4.38 -14.32 7.20
N HIS A 29 4.22 -15.47 6.56
CA HIS A 29 4.99 -16.66 6.85
C HIS A 29 6.28 -16.63 6.06
N ALA A 30 7.40 -16.99 6.69
CA ALA A 30 8.68 -17.19 6.04
C ALA A 30 9.24 -18.57 6.40
N GLU A 31 9.73 -19.30 5.42
CA GLU A 31 10.30 -20.64 5.57
C GLU A 31 11.62 -20.75 4.80
N GLY A 32 12.58 -21.45 5.38
CA GLY A 32 13.93 -21.61 4.83
C GLY A 32 14.96 -20.76 5.58
N LYS A 33 16.15 -20.61 5.00
CA LYS A 33 17.25 -19.79 5.55
C LYS A 33 18.06 -19.17 4.42
N GLY A 34 18.51 -17.93 4.63
CA GLY A 34 19.40 -17.24 3.71
C GLY A 34 18.78 -17.09 2.31
N ASP A 35 19.56 -17.32 1.26
CA ASP A 35 19.10 -17.10 -0.12
C ASP A 35 17.98 -18.07 -0.56
N GLU A 36 17.78 -19.19 0.13
CA GLU A 36 16.71 -20.16 -0.16
C GLU A 36 15.42 -19.86 0.60
N GLU A 37 15.40 -18.83 1.43
CA GLU A 37 14.21 -18.43 2.16
C GLU A 37 13.08 -18.00 1.20
N THR A 38 11.88 -18.43 1.51
CA THR A 38 10.65 -18.14 0.76
C THR A 38 9.58 -17.62 1.70
N THR A 39 8.59 -16.93 1.15
CA THR A 39 7.47 -16.43 1.95
C THR A 39 6.13 -16.93 1.43
N ALA A 40 5.18 -17.05 2.34
CA ALA A 40 3.77 -17.27 2.03
C ALA A 40 2.92 -16.14 2.61
N GLY A 41 1.91 -15.72 1.85
CA GLY A 41 0.90 -14.78 2.32
C GLY A 41 -0.06 -15.44 3.32
N LEU A 42 -1.07 -14.69 3.76
CA LEU A 42 -2.03 -15.16 4.75
C LEU A 42 -3.07 -16.09 4.12
N GLY A 43 -3.43 -17.15 4.85
CA GLY A 43 -4.44 -18.12 4.42
C GLY A 43 -5.86 -17.65 4.71
N ALA A 44 -6.85 -18.13 3.94
CA ALA A 44 -8.25 -17.75 4.13
C ALA A 44 -8.79 -18.11 5.52
N LEU A 45 -8.36 -19.26 6.09
CA LEU A 45 -8.78 -19.69 7.44
C LEU A 45 -8.24 -18.74 8.52
N GLU A 46 -6.96 -18.37 8.42
CA GLU A 46 -6.30 -17.43 9.33
C GLU A 46 -6.97 -16.06 9.31
N LEU A 47 -7.23 -15.53 8.11
CA LEU A 47 -7.93 -14.26 7.92
C LEU A 47 -9.38 -14.32 8.43
N THR A 48 -10.11 -15.41 8.15
CA THR A 48 -11.49 -15.58 8.65
C THR A 48 -11.53 -15.54 10.18
N ALA A 49 -10.61 -16.26 10.84
CA ALA A 49 -10.51 -16.28 12.29
C ALA A 49 -10.15 -14.91 12.87
N CYS A 50 -9.22 -14.19 12.23
CA CYS A 50 -8.85 -12.83 12.62
C CYS A 50 -10.04 -11.87 12.51
N TYR A 51 -10.69 -11.83 11.35
CA TYR A 51 -11.81 -10.92 11.09
C TYR A 51 -12.99 -11.19 12.02
N ALA A 52 -13.35 -12.46 12.24
CA ALA A 52 -14.41 -12.82 13.18
C ALA A 52 -14.11 -12.33 14.60
N ARG A 53 -12.85 -12.45 15.06
CA ARG A 53 -12.43 -11.95 16.37
C ARG A 53 -12.46 -10.42 16.45
N LEU A 54 -12.18 -9.73 15.35
CA LEU A 54 -12.26 -8.27 15.29
C LEU A 54 -13.70 -7.78 15.27
N LEU A 55 -14.59 -8.46 14.54
CA LEU A 55 -16.02 -8.20 14.57
C LEU A 55 -16.58 -8.36 15.99
N GLU A 56 -16.27 -9.46 16.68
CA GLU A 56 -16.69 -9.66 18.08
C GLU A 56 -16.20 -8.53 19.01
N ARG A 57 -14.94 -8.11 18.87
CA ARG A 57 -14.37 -6.99 19.65
C ARG A 57 -14.95 -5.63 19.28
N GLY A 58 -15.38 -5.48 18.04
CA GLY A 58 -15.97 -4.27 17.49
C GLY A 58 -17.49 -4.20 17.61
N GLY A 59 -18.14 -5.20 18.22
CA GLY A 59 -19.59 -5.26 18.31
C GLY A 59 -20.29 -5.38 16.95
N ASP A 60 -19.63 -6.03 15.99
CA ASP A 60 -20.07 -6.20 14.60
C ASP A 60 -20.20 -4.90 13.79
N ASP A 61 -19.61 -3.78 14.24
CA ASP A 61 -19.62 -2.49 13.52
C ASP A 61 -18.79 -2.49 12.21
N GLY A 62 -17.98 -3.53 11.99
CA GLY A 62 -17.30 -3.80 10.74
C GLY A 62 -15.77 -3.90 10.84
N VAL A 63 -15.13 -4.39 9.77
CA VAL A 63 -13.68 -4.54 9.64
C VAL A 63 -13.21 -3.98 8.30
N VAL A 64 -12.25 -3.07 8.32
CA VAL A 64 -11.49 -2.65 7.14
C VAL A 64 -10.19 -3.44 7.08
N ALA A 65 -10.03 -4.23 6.03
CA ALA A 65 -8.87 -5.06 5.76
C ALA A 65 -8.02 -4.46 4.63
N VAL A 66 -6.84 -3.96 5.00
CA VAL A 66 -5.89 -3.25 4.13
C VAL A 66 -4.65 -4.12 3.93
N HIS A 67 -4.60 -4.88 2.83
CA HIS A 67 -3.53 -5.86 2.59
C HIS A 67 -2.68 -5.49 1.38
N ILE A 68 -1.52 -6.13 1.24
CA ILE A 68 -0.66 -5.97 0.06
C ILE A 68 -1.42 -6.19 -1.27
N SER A 69 -0.94 -5.55 -2.33
CA SER A 69 -1.37 -5.76 -3.72
C SER A 69 -1.60 -7.24 -4.07
N LYS A 70 -2.75 -7.52 -4.68
CA LYS A 70 -3.10 -8.85 -5.20
C LYS A 70 -2.14 -9.37 -6.29
N GLU A 71 -1.39 -8.46 -6.93
CA GLU A 71 -0.39 -8.81 -7.95
C GLU A 71 0.96 -9.22 -7.32
N LEU A 72 1.17 -8.95 -6.02
CA LEU A 72 2.38 -9.31 -5.27
C LEU A 72 2.18 -10.53 -4.38
N SER A 73 0.96 -10.73 -3.86
CA SER A 73 0.60 -11.83 -2.96
C SER A 73 -0.82 -12.34 -3.18
N GLY A 74 -1.04 -13.62 -2.88
CA GLY A 74 -2.38 -14.21 -2.80
C GLY A 74 -3.20 -13.76 -1.58
N THR A 75 -2.63 -12.99 -0.65
CA THR A 75 -3.30 -12.50 0.58
C THR A 75 -4.64 -11.85 0.28
N TRP A 76 -4.74 -10.98 -0.74
CA TRP A 76 -6.00 -10.33 -1.11
C TRP A 76 -7.08 -11.34 -1.54
N SER A 77 -6.70 -12.40 -2.26
CA SER A 77 -7.63 -13.46 -2.67
C SER A 77 -8.12 -14.25 -1.45
N SER A 78 -7.22 -14.57 -0.51
CA SER A 78 -7.57 -15.20 0.76
C SER A 78 -8.49 -14.30 1.60
N ALA A 79 -8.22 -13.00 1.65
CA ALA A 79 -9.01 -12.01 2.37
C ALA A 79 -10.41 -11.87 1.80
N SER A 80 -10.53 -11.85 0.47
CA SER A 80 -11.82 -11.80 -0.24
C SER A 80 -12.66 -13.05 0.04
N GLN A 81 -12.02 -14.23 0.09
CA GLN A 81 -12.69 -15.47 0.49
C GLN A 81 -13.16 -15.40 1.95
N ALA A 82 -12.31 -14.93 2.87
CA ALA A 82 -12.66 -14.77 4.28
C ALA A 82 -13.83 -13.79 4.48
N ALA A 83 -13.81 -12.65 3.79
CA ALA A 83 -14.90 -11.68 3.82
C ALA A 83 -16.22 -12.29 3.30
N SER A 84 -16.19 -13.11 2.25
CA SER A 84 -17.40 -13.77 1.73
C SER A 84 -18.10 -14.70 2.74
N VAL A 85 -17.36 -15.21 3.73
CA VAL A 85 -17.92 -16.02 4.83
C VAL A 85 -18.60 -15.15 5.90
N LEU A 86 -18.10 -13.92 6.09
CA LEU A 86 -18.54 -13.00 7.14
C LEU A 86 -19.56 -11.95 6.66
N GLY A 87 -19.78 -11.86 5.35
CA GLY A 87 -20.74 -10.96 4.71
C GLY A 87 -20.21 -9.53 4.55
N ASP A 88 -21.13 -8.57 4.44
CA ASP A 88 -20.82 -7.16 4.15
C ASP A 88 -20.21 -6.39 5.33
N THR A 89 -19.90 -7.08 6.44
CA THR A 89 -19.25 -6.51 7.63
C THR A 89 -17.73 -6.40 7.47
N VAL A 90 -17.14 -6.95 6.40
CA VAL A 90 -15.70 -6.89 6.12
C VAL A 90 -15.44 -6.24 4.76
N ALA A 91 -14.82 -5.07 4.78
CA ALA A 91 -14.36 -4.37 3.58
C ALA A 91 -12.89 -4.71 3.30
N VAL A 92 -12.62 -5.45 2.22
CA VAL A 92 -11.26 -5.77 1.78
C VAL A 92 -10.85 -4.83 0.65
N LEU A 93 -9.76 -4.08 0.84
CA LEU A 93 -9.23 -3.18 -0.19
C LEU A 93 -8.21 -3.91 -1.08
N ASP A 94 -8.33 -3.72 -2.40
CA ASP A 94 -7.23 -3.98 -3.34
C ASP A 94 -6.32 -2.76 -3.35
N THR A 95 -5.30 -2.78 -2.50
CA THR A 95 -4.44 -1.60 -2.31
C THR A 95 -3.58 -1.28 -3.51
N GLN A 96 -3.37 -2.24 -4.42
CA GLN A 96 -2.41 -2.12 -5.53
C GLN A 96 -1.03 -1.61 -5.09
N SER A 97 -0.70 -1.75 -3.80
CA SER A 97 0.49 -1.17 -3.19
C SER A 97 1.12 -2.10 -2.15
N ALA A 98 2.15 -1.62 -1.48
CA ALA A 98 2.87 -2.30 -0.39
C ALA A 98 3.52 -1.23 0.52
N GLY A 99 4.17 -1.68 1.60
CA GLY A 99 4.88 -0.79 2.52
C GLY A 99 3.94 0.24 3.16
N MET A 100 4.50 1.40 3.48
CA MET A 100 3.78 2.42 4.24
C MET A 100 2.69 3.14 3.42
N VAL A 101 2.51 2.85 2.12
CA VAL A 101 1.25 3.22 1.44
C VAL A 101 0.07 2.44 2.05
N VAL A 102 0.25 1.12 2.23
CA VAL A 102 -0.72 0.26 2.92
C VAL A 102 -0.81 0.64 4.40
N GLY A 103 0.33 0.94 5.04
CA GLY A 103 0.38 1.39 6.42
C GLY A 103 -0.38 2.70 6.67
N GLN A 104 -0.17 3.73 5.84
CA GLN A 104 -0.88 5.01 5.95
C GLN A 104 -2.37 4.86 5.64
N ALA A 105 -2.75 4.02 4.67
CA ALA A 105 -4.17 3.73 4.43
C ALA A 105 -4.84 3.05 5.63
N ALA A 106 -4.12 2.16 6.35
CA ALA A 106 -4.61 1.59 7.59
C ALA A 106 -4.73 2.64 8.71
N ILE A 107 -3.76 3.56 8.84
CA ILE A 107 -3.83 4.68 9.80
C ILE A 107 -5.03 5.59 9.49
N ALA A 108 -5.25 5.94 8.22
CA ALA A 108 -6.38 6.78 7.80
C ALA A 108 -7.74 6.13 8.15
N ALA A 109 -7.90 4.84 7.86
CA ALA A 109 -9.10 4.09 8.27
C ALA A 109 -9.25 4.05 9.79
N ALA A 110 -8.16 3.86 10.54
CA ALA A 110 -8.22 3.76 12.00
C ALA A 110 -8.61 5.10 12.65
N ARG A 111 -8.04 6.21 12.16
CA ARG A 111 -8.42 7.57 12.59
C ARG A 111 -9.90 7.83 12.34
N CYS A 112 -10.39 7.51 11.13
CA CYS A 112 -11.81 7.65 10.80
C CYS A 112 -12.71 6.78 11.71
N ALA A 113 -12.29 5.56 12.02
CA ALA A 113 -13.02 4.67 12.93
C ALA A 113 -13.07 5.22 14.37
N ASP A 114 -11.96 5.78 14.87
CA ASP A 114 -11.88 6.39 16.20
C ASP A 114 -12.75 7.65 16.32
N GLU A 115 -12.93 8.38 15.21
CA GLU A 115 -13.86 9.51 15.10
C GLU A 115 -15.33 9.07 14.96
N GLY A 116 -15.60 7.76 14.93
CA GLY A 116 -16.95 7.18 14.84
C GLY A 116 -17.47 7.00 13.41
N GLY A 117 -16.58 7.03 12.42
CA GLY A 117 -16.91 6.77 11.03
C GLY A 117 -17.46 5.36 10.80
N SER A 118 -18.36 5.25 9.82
CA SER A 118 -18.92 3.98 9.34
C SER A 118 -17.90 3.15 8.56
N LEU A 119 -18.21 1.88 8.32
CA LEU A 119 -17.36 0.98 7.51
C LEU A 119 -17.05 1.55 6.12
N ASP A 120 -18.05 2.15 5.47
CA ASP A 120 -17.90 2.74 4.15
C ASP A 120 -17.06 4.02 4.16
N GLU A 121 -17.19 4.86 5.19
CA GLU A 121 -16.35 6.05 5.36
C GLU A 121 -14.89 5.66 5.64
N CYS A 122 -14.66 4.70 6.55
CA CYS A 122 -13.32 4.18 6.85
C CYS A 122 -12.66 3.56 5.61
N ARG A 123 -13.43 2.80 4.82
CA ARG A 123 -12.98 2.26 3.53
C ARG A 123 -12.67 3.39 2.54
N GLY A 124 -13.51 4.42 2.48
CA GLY A 124 -13.36 5.57 1.59
C GLY A 124 -12.06 6.32 1.83
N VAL A 125 -11.76 6.66 3.09
CA VAL A 125 -10.50 7.38 3.42
C VAL A 125 -9.26 6.52 3.19
N ALA A 126 -9.33 5.20 3.47
CA ALA A 126 -8.24 4.28 3.12
C ALA A 126 -8.00 4.23 1.61
N GLN A 127 -9.08 4.21 0.81
CA GLN A 127 -8.97 4.23 -0.65
C GLN A 127 -8.34 5.54 -1.15
N GLN A 128 -8.67 6.69 -0.57
CA GLN A 128 -8.05 7.97 -0.92
C GLN A 128 -6.54 7.99 -0.61
N ALA A 129 -6.14 7.44 0.54
CA ALA A 129 -4.73 7.28 0.88
C ALA A 129 -3.99 6.32 -0.08
N ILE A 130 -4.66 5.26 -0.55
CA ILE A 130 -4.13 4.35 -1.57
C ILE A 130 -3.97 5.06 -2.92
N ASP A 131 -4.99 5.79 -3.36
CA ASP A 131 -5.04 6.43 -4.68
C ASP A 131 -4.02 7.57 -4.81
N SER A 132 -3.67 8.22 -3.70
CA SER A 132 -2.61 9.23 -3.62
C SER A 132 -1.22 8.66 -3.28
N GLY A 133 -1.13 7.34 -3.12
CA GLY A 133 0.05 6.67 -2.62
C GLY A 133 1.04 6.26 -3.70
N HIS A 134 2.31 6.62 -3.51
CA HIS A 134 3.42 6.22 -4.38
C HIS A 134 4.41 5.38 -3.59
N LEU A 135 4.99 4.36 -4.25
CA LEU A 135 6.08 3.56 -3.68
C LEU A 135 7.19 3.35 -4.71
N TRP A 136 8.34 3.95 -4.43
CA TRP A 136 9.59 3.68 -5.16
C TRP A 136 10.48 2.74 -4.37
N LEU A 137 11.19 1.86 -5.07
CA LEU A 137 12.05 0.85 -4.47
C LEU A 137 13.35 0.74 -5.24
N PHE A 138 14.44 1.08 -4.58
CA PHE A 138 15.80 0.76 -4.98
C PHE A 138 16.20 -0.62 -4.46
N LEU A 139 16.79 -1.43 -5.34
CA LEU A 139 17.28 -2.76 -5.00
C LEU A 139 18.79 -2.85 -5.20
N GLY A 140 19.51 -3.25 -4.15
CA GLY A 140 20.95 -3.53 -4.24
C GLY A 140 21.25 -4.74 -5.11
N LYS A 141 20.39 -5.76 -5.05
CA LYS A 141 20.37 -6.96 -5.90
C LYS A 141 18.93 -7.27 -6.28
N THR A 142 18.71 -7.88 -7.45
CA THR A 142 17.35 -8.18 -7.94
C THR A 142 17.04 -9.67 -7.96
N ASP A 143 17.97 -10.53 -7.56
CA ASP A 143 17.87 -11.98 -7.69
C ASP A 143 16.67 -12.55 -6.92
N ALA A 144 16.46 -12.12 -5.68
CA ALA A 144 15.34 -12.57 -4.85
C ALA A 144 13.98 -12.15 -5.43
N MET A 145 13.80 -10.87 -5.79
CA MET A 145 12.63 -10.39 -6.52
C MET A 145 12.37 -11.14 -7.83
N ALA A 146 13.43 -11.47 -8.59
CA ALA A 146 13.34 -12.19 -9.85
C ALA A 146 13.00 -13.67 -9.69
N ARG A 147 13.51 -14.33 -8.64
CA ARG A 147 13.17 -15.71 -8.27
C ARG A 147 11.76 -15.82 -7.72
N GLY A 148 11.34 -14.85 -6.91
CA GLY A 148 10.00 -14.78 -6.34
C GLY A 148 8.88 -14.55 -7.37
N GLY A 149 9.22 -14.14 -8.60
CA GLY A 149 8.24 -13.93 -9.67
C GLY A 149 7.52 -12.58 -9.63
N ARG A 150 7.94 -11.66 -8.74
CA ARG A 150 7.35 -10.31 -8.60
C ARG A 150 7.91 -9.29 -9.60
N LEU A 151 8.91 -9.69 -10.39
CA LEU A 151 9.40 -8.93 -11.54
C LEU A 151 8.85 -9.52 -12.84
N SER A 152 8.42 -8.65 -13.76
CA SER A 152 7.99 -9.10 -15.08
C SER A 152 9.12 -9.80 -15.84
N ALA A 153 8.77 -10.64 -16.81
CA ALA A 153 9.75 -11.39 -17.60
C ALA A 153 10.85 -10.51 -18.24
N GLY A 154 10.54 -9.27 -18.62
CA GLY A 154 11.52 -8.32 -19.14
C GLY A 154 12.44 -7.75 -18.07
N GLN A 155 11.92 -7.49 -16.86
CA GLN A 155 12.70 -7.00 -15.72
C GLN A 155 13.59 -8.07 -15.09
N ARG A 156 13.24 -9.35 -15.22
CA ARG A 156 14.13 -10.45 -14.78
C ARG A 156 15.47 -10.44 -15.50
N LEU A 157 15.58 -9.84 -16.68
CA LEU A 157 16.87 -9.66 -17.36
C LEU A 157 17.79 -8.67 -16.62
N LEU A 158 17.23 -7.77 -15.79
CA LEU A 158 18.02 -6.87 -14.94
C LEU A 158 18.87 -7.64 -13.93
N SER A 159 18.43 -8.83 -13.47
CA SER A 159 19.24 -9.65 -12.56
C SER A 159 20.51 -10.19 -13.22
N THR A 160 20.51 -10.33 -14.54
CA THR A 160 21.68 -10.78 -15.32
C THR A 160 22.61 -9.64 -15.76
N ALA A 161 22.14 -8.39 -15.69
CA ALA A 161 22.88 -7.23 -16.15
C ALA A 161 23.79 -6.70 -15.04
N LEU A 162 25.04 -7.17 -15.04
CA LEU A 162 26.07 -6.78 -14.06
C LEU A 162 26.17 -5.25 -13.94
N ALA A 163 26.15 -4.75 -12.70
CA ALA A 163 26.28 -3.34 -12.33
C ALA A 163 25.11 -2.39 -12.72
N ILE A 164 23.90 -2.90 -13.02
CA ILE A 164 22.69 -2.04 -13.03
C ILE A 164 22.06 -2.07 -11.64
N LYS A 165 21.74 -0.89 -11.11
CA LYS A 165 21.00 -0.69 -9.88
C LYS A 165 19.64 -0.05 -10.20
N PRO A 166 18.56 -0.84 -10.27
CA PRO A 166 17.27 -0.34 -10.71
C PRO A 166 16.54 0.41 -9.59
N ILE A 167 15.75 1.39 -10.01
CA ILE A 167 14.67 1.96 -9.21
C ILE A 167 13.36 1.47 -9.84
N LEU A 168 12.55 0.82 -9.03
CA LEU A 168 11.23 0.34 -9.38
C LEU A 168 10.18 1.27 -8.80
N HIS A 169 9.00 1.33 -9.41
CA HIS A 169 7.81 2.01 -8.91
C HIS A 169 6.64 1.03 -8.94
N LEU A 170 5.80 1.06 -7.92
CA LEU A 170 4.60 0.25 -7.87
C LEU A 170 3.49 0.97 -8.64
N THR A 171 3.01 0.37 -9.74
CA THR A 171 2.00 0.97 -10.62
C THR A 171 1.00 -0.10 -11.04
N GLY A 172 -0.28 0.14 -10.78
CA GLY A 172 -1.34 -0.84 -11.02
C GLY A 172 -1.08 -2.18 -10.32
N GLY A 173 -0.54 -2.14 -9.10
CA GLY A 173 -0.21 -3.33 -8.31
C GLY A 173 1.12 -3.99 -8.65
N LYS A 174 1.81 -3.58 -9.72
CA LYS A 174 3.01 -4.25 -10.26
C LYS A 174 4.24 -3.37 -10.19
N LEU A 175 5.39 -4.00 -9.98
CA LEU A 175 6.65 -3.28 -10.02
C LEU A 175 7.04 -3.00 -11.46
N GLU A 176 7.12 -1.72 -11.83
CA GLU A 176 7.64 -1.24 -13.11
C GLU A 176 9.01 -0.59 -12.92
N LEU A 177 9.91 -0.73 -13.89
CA LEU A 177 11.22 -0.10 -13.85
C LEU A 177 11.08 1.37 -14.26
N VAL A 178 11.46 2.30 -13.38
CA VAL A 178 11.38 3.74 -13.67
C VAL A 178 12.74 4.39 -13.91
N ALA A 179 13.82 3.85 -13.33
CA ALA A 179 15.16 4.36 -13.55
C ALA A 179 16.21 3.24 -13.49
N LYS A 180 17.27 3.39 -14.29
CA LYS A 180 18.45 2.52 -14.27
C LYS A 180 19.64 3.35 -13.82
N THR A 181 20.21 3.00 -12.67
CA THR A 181 21.42 3.66 -12.17
C THR A 181 22.60 2.69 -12.14
N ARG A 182 23.79 3.20 -11.83
CA ARG A 182 25.02 2.40 -11.72
C ARG A 182 25.61 2.40 -10.30
N THR A 183 25.29 3.41 -9.50
CA THR A 183 25.80 3.58 -8.14
C THR A 183 24.64 3.85 -7.19
N GLN A 184 24.82 3.55 -5.90
CA GLN A 184 23.78 3.79 -4.90
C GLN A 184 23.54 5.29 -4.71
N ALA A 185 24.60 6.11 -4.66
CA ALA A 185 24.48 7.56 -4.59
C ALA A 185 23.58 8.13 -5.70
N LYS A 186 23.82 7.77 -6.97
CA LYS A 186 22.96 8.20 -8.09
C LYS A 186 21.52 7.71 -7.99
N ALA A 187 21.30 6.56 -7.34
CA ALA A 187 19.95 6.06 -7.11
C ALA A 187 19.23 6.88 -6.05
N MET A 188 19.92 7.24 -4.97
CA MET A 188 19.34 8.10 -3.92
C MET A 188 19.04 9.49 -4.46
N ASP A 189 19.96 10.09 -5.22
CA ASP A 189 19.71 11.37 -5.91
C ASP A 189 18.47 11.28 -6.82
N ARG A 190 18.34 10.18 -7.57
CA ARG A 190 17.18 9.98 -8.44
C ARG A 190 15.88 9.74 -7.66
N LEU A 191 15.92 9.07 -6.50
CA LEU A 191 14.75 8.94 -5.62
C LEU A 191 14.29 10.31 -5.13
N VAL A 192 15.21 11.19 -4.72
CA VAL A 192 14.87 12.56 -4.33
C VAL A 192 14.17 13.29 -5.47
N THR A 193 14.73 13.24 -6.69
CA THR A 193 14.10 13.88 -7.86
C THR A 193 12.71 13.33 -8.17
N LEU A 194 12.51 12.00 -8.05
CA LEU A 194 11.21 11.38 -8.31
C LEU A 194 10.15 11.83 -7.29
N VAL A 195 10.53 11.86 -6.00
CA VAL A 195 9.65 12.33 -4.91
C VAL A 195 9.35 13.81 -5.05
N GLU A 196 10.35 14.64 -5.34
CA GLU A 196 10.18 16.08 -5.56
C GLU A 196 9.22 16.36 -6.71
N ALA A 197 9.35 15.64 -7.82
CA ALA A 197 8.47 15.78 -8.98
C ALA A 197 7.01 15.42 -8.63
N GLU A 198 6.79 14.37 -7.85
CA GLU A 198 5.45 13.98 -7.41
C GLU A 198 4.86 15.01 -6.43
N TYR A 199 5.62 15.40 -5.40
CA TYR A 199 5.18 16.42 -4.46
C TYR A 199 4.81 17.72 -5.18
N ARG A 200 5.65 18.16 -6.13
CA ARG A 200 5.39 19.33 -6.96
C ARG A 200 4.09 19.20 -7.73
N ALA A 201 3.84 18.08 -8.39
CA ALA A 201 2.61 17.87 -9.15
C ALA A 201 1.37 17.97 -8.26
N VAL A 202 1.43 17.41 -7.05
CA VAL A 202 0.36 17.51 -6.04
C VAL A 202 0.18 18.96 -5.57
N ALA A 203 1.27 19.67 -5.29
CA ALA A 203 1.22 21.05 -4.82
C ALA A 203 0.72 22.03 -5.91
N GLU A 204 1.11 21.82 -7.16
CA GLU A 204 0.60 22.58 -8.31
C GLU A 204 -0.90 22.33 -8.52
N ALA A 205 -1.35 21.08 -8.44
CA ALA A 205 -2.78 20.75 -8.52
C ALA A 205 -3.59 21.40 -7.38
N ALA A 206 -3.05 21.39 -6.15
CA ALA A 206 -3.70 22.06 -5.01
C ALA A 206 -3.77 23.59 -5.19
N ALA A 207 -2.78 24.20 -5.84
CA ALA A 207 -2.82 25.63 -6.17
C ALA A 207 -3.94 25.94 -7.18
N GLU A 208 -4.08 25.11 -8.22
CA GLU A 208 -5.13 25.25 -9.23
C GLU A 208 -6.54 25.08 -8.62
N GLU A 209 -6.72 24.13 -7.70
CA GLU A 209 -7.99 23.93 -6.98
C GLU A 209 -8.35 25.16 -6.12
N ALA A 210 -7.39 25.72 -5.39
CA ALA A 210 -7.60 26.91 -4.57
C ALA A 210 -7.94 28.15 -5.42
N ASP A 211 -7.29 28.33 -6.56
CA ASP A 211 -7.57 29.42 -7.51
C ASP A 211 -8.96 29.26 -8.14
N ALA A 212 -9.38 28.04 -8.47
CA ALA A 212 -10.70 27.74 -9.01
C ALA A 212 -11.82 28.01 -7.98
N GLU A 213 -11.63 27.64 -6.72
CA GLU A 213 -12.57 27.91 -5.64
C GLU A 213 -12.70 29.43 -5.37
N ALA A 214 -11.58 30.16 -5.40
CA ALA A 214 -11.59 31.62 -5.30
C ALA A 214 -12.32 32.27 -6.50
N ALA A 215 -12.12 31.76 -7.71
CA ALA A 215 -12.81 32.25 -8.90
C ALA A 215 -14.33 31.99 -8.82
N ASP A 216 -14.77 30.79 -8.41
CA ASP A 216 -16.20 30.48 -8.28
C ASP A 216 -16.88 31.33 -7.20
N ALA A 217 -16.19 31.59 -6.08
CA ALA A 217 -16.65 32.52 -5.05
C ALA A 217 -16.81 33.95 -5.57
N THR A 218 -15.92 34.43 -6.44
CA THR A 218 -16.06 35.76 -7.08
C THR A 218 -17.20 35.81 -8.10
N VAL A 219 -17.47 34.73 -8.82
CA VAL A 219 -18.59 34.64 -9.78
C VAL A 219 -19.94 34.56 -9.05
N ALA A 220 -20.03 33.82 -7.95
CA ALA A 220 -21.23 33.77 -7.10
C ALA A 220 -21.53 35.11 -6.42
N ALA A 221 -20.48 35.84 -6.01
CA ALA A 221 -20.62 37.20 -5.50
C ALA A 221 -21.12 38.17 -6.59
N ALA A 222 -20.61 38.06 -7.83
CA ALA A 222 -21.03 38.89 -8.95
C ALA A 222 -22.46 38.57 -9.46
N SER A 223 -22.93 37.32 -9.37
CA SER A 223 -24.30 36.97 -9.80
C SER A 223 -25.39 37.39 -8.82
N SER A 224 -25.02 37.77 -7.60
CA SER A 224 -25.97 38.26 -6.59
C SER A 224 -26.33 39.74 -6.76
N ASP A 225 -25.62 40.48 -7.61
CA ASP A 225 -25.79 41.93 -7.82
C ASP A 225 -26.54 42.32 -9.11
N GLU A 226 -26.90 41.38 -9.99
CA GLU A 226 -27.66 41.69 -11.22
C GLU A 226 -28.96 40.87 -11.36
N VAL A 227 -30.01 41.24 -10.62
CA VAL A 227 -31.39 41.31 -11.17
C VAL A 227 -32.18 42.41 -10.46
N SER A 228 -32.19 43.61 -11.04
CA SER A 228 -33.35 44.52 -10.93
C SER A 228 -33.54 45.28 -12.24
N VAL A 229 -34.05 44.59 -13.26
CA VAL A 229 -34.56 45.26 -14.46
C VAL A 229 -35.96 45.78 -14.14
N GLN A 230 -36.08 47.08 -13.87
CA GLN A 230 -37.36 47.76 -13.76
C GLN A 230 -38.00 47.91 -15.15
N VAL A 231 -39.12 47.21 -15.37
CA VAL A 231 -40.04 47.49 -16.47
C VAL A 231 -40.89 48.70 -16.05
N THR A 232 -40.72 49.84 -16.73
CA THR A 232 -41.61 50.99 -16.57
C THR A 232 -42.70 50.92 -17.64
N ASP A 233 -43.91 50.54 -17.25
CA ASP A 233 -45.11 50.84 -18.03
C ASP A 233 -45.71 52.16 -17.56
N ALA A 234 -46.00 53.02 -18.53
CA ALA A 234 -46.58 54.33 -18.34
C ALA A 234 -48.10 54.32 -18.63
N ALA A 235 -48.80 55.15 -17.85
CA ALA A 235 -50.12 55.74 -18.07
C ALA A 235 -51.36 55.00 -17.52
N GLY A 236 -52.13 55.73 -16.69
CA GLY A 236 -53.58 55.46 -16.55
C GLY A 236 -54.25 55.81 -15.22
N SER A 237 -54.32 57.09 -14.85
CA SER A 237 -55.51 57.78 -14.33
C SER A 237 -56.49 57.09 -13.33
N ALA A 238 -56.65 57.76 -12.18
CA ALA A 238 -57.89 58.09 -11.45
C ALA A 238 -58.43 57.20 -10.29
N ALA A 239 -58.46 57.87 -9.12
CA ALA A 239 -59.58 58.05 -8.19
C ALA A 239 -59.83 57.07 -7.03
N ALA A 240 -60.04 57.72 -5.85
CA ALA A 240 -60.71 57.29 -4.61
C ALA A 240 -59.99 56.25 -3.76
N ALA A 241 -60.08 56.19 -2.43
CA ALA A 241 -60.51 57.03 -1.31
C ALA A 241 -60.20 56.18 -0.04
N ASP A 242 -60.21 56.81 1.14
CA ASP A 242 -60.23 56.18 2.48
C ASP A 242 -58.94 55.46 2.92
N ASP A 243 -58.47 55.53 4.16
CA ASP A 243 -58.88 56.22 5.39
C ASP A 243 -57.68 56.10 6.35
N ALA A 244 -57.59 57.02 7.32
CA ALA A 244 -57.09 56.93 8.71
C ALA A 244 -55.97 55.90 9.08
N ASP A 245 -55.03 56.13 10.01
CA ASP A 245 -54.82 57.16 11.02
C ASP A 245 -53.42 56.96 11.64
N ASP A 246 -52.88 58.06 12.16
CA ASP A 246 -51.91 58.29 13.24
C ASP A 246 -50.98 57.18 13.77
N ALA A 247 -49.67 57.50 13.80
CA ALA A 247 -48.90 57.91 15.01
C ALA A 247 -47.38 57.69 14.77
N GLU A 248 -46.61 58.71 14.39
CA GLU A 248 -45.91 59.70 15.25
C GLU A 248 -44.78 59.15 16.16
N SER A 249 -43.55 59.55 15.79
CA SER A 249 -42.37 59.97 16.59
C SER A 249 -41.09 59.30 16.04
N SER A 250 -40.13 59.96 15.35
CA SER A 250 -39.34 61.16 15.68
C SER A 250 -38.71 61.01 17.08
N THR A 251 -37.40 61.01 17.33
CA THR A 251 -36.21 61.68 16.79
C THR A 251 -34.99 60.86 17.31
N GLY A 252 -33.82 60.79 16.66
CA GLY A 252 -32.81 61.85 16.69
C GLY A 252 -31.61 61.48 17.59
N ALA A 253 -30.57 60.91 16.96
CA ALA A 253 -29.13 61.12 17.14
C ALA A 253 -28.48 61.42 18.53
N ALA A 254 -27.49 60.57 18.83
CA ALA A 254 -26.07 60.86 19.15
C ALA A 254 -25.61 61.28 20.58
N ALA A 255 -24.58 60.53 21.01
CA ALA A 255 -23.27 60.95 21.57
C ALA A 255 -22.93 60.54 23.02
N ALA A 256 -21.91 59.66 23.09
CA ALA A 256 -20.76 59.55 24.01
C ALA A 256 -20.90 59.83 25.52
N ASP A 257 -20.52 58.85 26.36
CA ASP A 257 -19.42 59.00 27.34
C ASP A 257 -18.92 57.62 27.83
N THR A 258 -17.82 57.64 28.57
CA THR A 258 -16.75 56.66 28.76
C THR A 258 -16.74 55.98 30.14
N ALA A 259 -15.92 54.91 30.24
CA ALA A 259 -15.36 54.24 31.45
C ALA A 259 -16.38 53.45 32.32
N GLU A 260 -16.09 52.29 32.92
CA GLU A 260 -14.85 51.70 33.44
C GLU A 260 -15.10 50.21 33.80
N GLY A 261 -14.06 49.36 33.72
CA GLY A 261 -13.95 48.18 34.58
C GLY A 261 -14.08 46.78 33.93
N ALA A 262 -12.94 46.17 33.58
CA ALA A 262 -12.49 44.84 34.05
C ALA A 262 -11.46 44.22 33.07
N GLU A 263 -10.21 44.10 33.50
CA GLU A 263 -9.21 43.13 32.98
C GLU A 263 -8.96 42.06 34.07
N PRO A 264 -8.19 40.98 33.81
CA PRO A 264 -8.31 39.99 32.75
C PRO A 264 -8.44 38.56 33.35
N LEU A 265 -8.95 37.58 32.60
CA LEU A 265 -8.90 36.16 33.01
C LEU A 265 -7.89 35.41 32.14
N GLU A 266 -6.81 34.97 32.77
CA GLU A 266 -5.76 34.12 32.20
C GLU A 266 -6.29 32.69 31.90
N PRO A 267 -5.71 31.96 30.93
CA PRO A 267 -6.08 30.58 30.62
C PRO A 267 -5.49 29.58 31.65
N PRO A 268 -6.14 28.42 31.87
CA PRO A 268 -5.71 27.48 32.91
C PRO A 268 -4.42 26.72 32.52
N VAL A 269 -3.50 26.68 33.48
CA VAL A 269 -2.23 25.94 33.45
C VAL A 269 -2.50 24.47 33.85
N SER A 270 -1.92 23.51 33.12
CA SER A 270 -1.95 22.08 33.43
C SER A 270 -1.00 21.73 34.59
N PRO A 271 -1.31 20.73 35.46
CA PRO A 271 -0.43 20.37 36.56
C PRO A 271 0.69 19.41 36.13
N GLU A 272 1.93 19.73 36.53
CA GLU A 272 3.10 18.83 36.51
C GLU A 272 3.00 17.72 37.57
N PRO A 273 3.68 16.57 37.38
CA PRO A 273 3.72 15.49 38.37
C PRO A 273 4.71 15.79 39.52
N PRO A 274 4.52 15.21 40.72
CA PRO A 274 5.42 15.45 41.85
C PRO A 274 6.72 14.64 41.72
N GLU A 275 7.84 15.34 41.94
CA GLU A 275 9.12 14.76 42.32
C GLU A 275 9.10 14.39 43.80
N ASP A 276 9.54 13.18 44.15
CA ASP A 276 9.93 12.83 45.51
C ASP A 276 11.31 12.14 45.52
N SER A 277 12.26 12.95 46.02
CA SER A 277 13.36 12.67 46.95
C SER A 277 14.25 11.43 46.77
N GLU A 278 15.53 11.78 46.64
CA GLU A 278 16.74 11.02 46.94
C GLU A 278 16.70 10.28 48.29
N ASP A 279 17.14 9.01 48.30
CA ASP A 279 17.86 8.45 49.45
C ASP A 279 19.11 7.71 48.97
N THR A 280 20.11 7.82 49.83
CA THR A 280 21.54 7.74 49.67
C THR A 280 22.11 6.32 49.78
N GLY A 281 23.11 6.04 48.93
CA GLY A 281 24.34 5.29 49.23
C GLY A 281 24.25 3.82 49.69
N ASP A 282 24.90 2.92 48.95
CA ASP A 282 26.27 2.51 49.29
C ASP A 282 26.86 1.61 48.18
N SER A 283 28.16 1.80 47.99
CA SER A 283 29.05 1.10 47.09
C SER A 283 29.43 -0.30 47.58
N VAL A 284 29.47 -1.29 46.68
CA VAL A 284 30.55 -2.31 46.73
C VAL A 284 30.78 -2.95 45.36
N ALA A 285 32.04 -2.88 44.93
CA ALA A 285 32.63 -3.70 43.88
C ALA A 285 32.97 -5.09 44.43
N ALA A 286 32.84 -6.13 43.58
CA ALA A 286 33.62 -7.38 43.57
C ALA A 286 33.00 -8.27 42.47
N ASP A 287 33.70 -8.50 41.37
CA ASP A 287 34.67 -9.60 41.17
C ASP A 287 34.03 -10.98 40.95
N SER A 288 34.52 -11.65 39.91
CA SER A 288 34.57 -13.11 39.68
C SER A 288 33.57 -13.71 38.67
N ASP A 289 34.04 -13.80 37.42
CA ASP A 289 33.95 -15.03 36.61
C ASP A 289 34.37 -16.27 37.44
N PRO A 290 33.91 -17.45 37.03
CA PRO A 290 34.92 -18.42 36.63
C PRO A 290 34.58 -19.22 35.36
N GLU A 291 35.53 -19.21 34.43
CA GLU A 291 35.85 -20.29 33.49
C GLU A 291 36.13 -21.60 34.25
N VAL A 292 35.61 -22.74 33.76
CA VAL A 292 36.28 -24.06 33.73
C VAL A 292 35.52 -25.01 32.75
N PRO A 293 36.12 -26.09 32.22
CA PRO A 293 36.93 -26.11 31.00
C PRO A 293 36.43 -27.13 29.96
N ASP A 294 37.13 -27.16 28.83
CA ASP A 294 37.10 -28.19 27.79
C ASP A 294 37.26 -29.63 28.32
N SER A 295 36.55 -30.55 27.68
CA SER A 295 36.96 -31.95 27.62
C SER A 295 36.69 -32.50 26.23
N GLU A 296 37.78 -32.65 25.49
CA GLU A 296 37.91 -33.52 24.32
C GLU A 296 37.68 -34.98 24.75
N SER A 297 36.95 -35.74 23.93
CA SER A 297 37.06 -37.20 23.96
C SER A 297 36.98 -37.73 22.54
N ASP A 298 38.15 -38.09 22.04
CA ASP A 298 38.34 -39.02 20.94
C ASP A 298 37.71 -40.37 21.28
N SER A 299 37.03 -40.97 20.30
CA SER A 299 37.00 -42.43 20.19
C SER A 299 36.86 -42.81 18.72
N ASP A 300 38.01 -43.15 18.15
CA ASP A 300 38.14 -44.02 17.00
C ASP A 300 37.49 -45.38 17.28
N SER A 301 36.82 -45.94 16.29
CA SER A 301 36.49 -47.37 16.23
C SER A 301 36.42 -47.80 14.78
N ASP A 302 37.56 -48.29 14.30
CA ASP A 302 37.73 -49.11 13.11
C ASP A 302 36.96 -50.45 13.21
N GLY A 303 36.65 -51.03 12.05
CA GLY A 303 36.14 -52.40 11.87
C GLY A 303 35.08 -52.44 10.77
N ASP A 304 35.42 -52.44 9.48
CA ASP A 304 36.09 -53.48 8.67
C ASP A 304 35.19 -54.71 8.38
N SER A 305 35.11 -55.03 7.07
CA SER A 305 34.77 -56.30 6.40
C SER A 305 33.35 -56.90 6.62
N ASP A 306 32.63 -57.47 5.65
CA ASP A 306 33.00 -58.16 4.42
C ASP A 306 31.83 -58.18 3.40
N ASP A 307 32.20 -58.23 2.12
CA ASP A 307 31.45 -58.76 0.98
C ASP A 307 30.77 -60.12 1.27
N VAL A 308 29.60 -60.39 0.65
CA VAL A 308 29.35 -61.59 -0.20
C VAL A 308 28.10 -61.35 -1.07
N ALA A 309 28.26 -61.71 -2.35
CA ALA A 309 27.33 -61.64 -3.46
C ALA A 309 26.23 -62.74 -3.49
N ASP A 310 25.40 -62.63 -4.53
CA ASP A 310 24.59 -63.68 -5.17
C ASP A 310 23.36 -64.20 -4.41
N SER A 311 22.24 -64.57 -5.02
CA SER A 311 21.76 -64.55 -6.41
C SER A 311 20.30 -65.05 -6.38
N GLU A 312 19.56 -64.71 -7.45
CA GLU A 312 18.55 -65.56 -8.10
C GLU A 312 17.21 -65.95 -7.41
N SER A 313 16.15 -65.37 -8.00
CA SER A 313 15.03 -66.04 -8.68
C SER A 313 14.07 -66.97 -7.90
N GLY A 314 12.77 -66.77 -8.13
CA GLY A 314 11.78 -67.80 -7.84
C GLY A 314 10.34 -67.31 -7.77
N THR A 315 9.71 -67.02 -8.91
CA THR A 315 8.24 -67.11 -9.02
C THR A 315 7.86 -68.59 -9.10
N PRO A 316 6.75 -69.00 -8.48
CA PRO A 316 5.71 -69.62 -9.31
C PRO A 316 4.29 -69.17 -8.96
N ALA A 317 3.40 -69.48 -9.90
CA ALA A 317 2.04 -69.02 -10.07
C ALA A 317 0.97 -69.98 -9.50
N ALA A 318 -0.27 -69.48 -9.53
CA ALA A 318 -1.58 -70.17 -9.54
C ALA A 318 -2.04 -70.75 -8.17
N SER A 319 -3.33 -70.77 -7.78
CA SER A 319 -4.61 -70.70 -8.50
C SER A 319 -5.77 -70.45 -7.51
N ASP A 320 -6.80 -69.74 -7.99
CA ASP A 320 -8.26 -69.89 -7.80
C ASP A 320 -8.88 -70.44 -6.49
N SER A 321 -9.83 -69.68 -5.93
CA SER A 321 -11.20 -70.17 -5.69
C SER A 321 -12.19 -69.04 -5.35
N GLU A 322 -13.37 -69.12 -5.97
CA GLU A 322 -14.51 -68.19 -5.99
C GLU A 322 -15.40 -68.19 -4.73
N ALA A 323 -16.10 -67.07 -4.49
CA ALA A 323 -17.53 -66.93 -4.07
C ALA A 323 -17.80 -65.46 -3.65
N GLN A 324 -18.37 -64.57 -4.48
CA GLN A 324 -19.82 -64.25 -4.63
C GLN A 324 -20.56 -64.10 -3.27
N VAL A 325 -21.26 -63.00 -2.93
CA VAL A 325 -22.51 -62.48 -3.53
C VAL A 325 -22.87 -61.09 -2.92
N THR A 326 -23.04 -60.08 -3.79
CA THR A 326 -24.07 -58.99 -3.93
C THR A 326 -24.67 -58.24 -2.69
N VAL A 327 -25.24 -57.02 -2.76
CA VAL A 327 -25.79 -56.20 -3.86
C VAL A 327 -25.85 -54.69 -3.48
N ASP A 328 -25.71 -53.85 -4.52
CA ASP A 328 -26.42 -52.60 -4.88
C ASP A 328 -26.47 -51.32 -4.02
N THR A 329 -25.99 -50.21 -4.62
CA THR A 329 -26.87 -49.15 -5.20
C THR A 329 -26.15 -48.32 -6.27
N GLU A 330 -26.68 -48.39 -7.50
CA GLU A 330 -26.71 -47.51 -8.69
C GLU A 330 -25.67 -46.39 -8.97
N PRO A 331 -25.17 -46.30 -10.23
CA PRO A 331 -24.43 -45.17 -10.79
C PRO A 331 -25.26 -44.25 -11.70
N VAL A 332 -25.01 -42.93 -11.63
CA VAL A 332 -25.62 -41.90 -12.46
C VAL A 332 -24.95 -41.83 -13.86
N TYR A 333 -25.77 -42.15 -14.87
CA TYR A 333 -25.83 -41.61 -16.25
C TYR A 333 -24.54 -41.33 -17.05
N ARG A 334 -24.26 -42.19 -18.05
CA ARG A 334 -23.43 -41.89 -19.23
C ARG A 334 -24.30 -41.97 -20.50
N PRO A 335 -24.36 -40.95 -21.37
CA PRO A 335 -25.10 -41.07 -22.62
C PRO A 335 -24.26 -41.83 -23.67
N ARG A 336 -24.95 -42.75 -24.36
CA ARG A 336 -24.49 -43.46 -25.55
C ARG A 336 -24.48 -42.53 -26.76
N ILE A 337 -23.36 -42.48 -27.47
CA ILE A 337 -23.24 -41.84 -28.77
C ILE A 337 -23.68 -42.84 -29.84
N PHE A 338 -24.68 -42.46 -30.64
CA PHE A 338 -25.11 -43.14 -31.85
C PHE A 338 -24.04 -43.02 -32.94
N SER A 339 -23.70 -44.14 -33.57
CA SER A 339 -22.94 -44.18 -34.82
C SER A 339 -23.88 -43.85 -35.98
N PHE A 340 -23.59 -42.77 -36.71
CA PHE A 340 -24.04 -42.58 -38.09
C PHE A 340 -22.82 -42.22 -38.93
N GLY A 341 -22.49 -43.11 -39.88
CA GLY A 341 -21.51 -42.82 -40.91
C GLY A 341 -22.07 -41.83 -41.93
N SER A 342 -21.31 -40.78 -42.25
CA SER A 342 -21.37 -40.14 -43.56
C SER A 342 -20.07 -39.39 -43.85
N LYS A 343 -19.37 -39.88 -44.87
CA LYS A 343 -18.51 -39.19 -45.85
C LYS A 343 -17.77 -37.89 -45.45
N ASP A 344 -16.44 -38.00 -45.55
CA ASP A 344 -15.49 -37.02 -46.11
C ASP A 344 -15.99 -35.57 -46.28
N LYS A 345 -15.52 -34.69 -45.38
CA LYS A 345 -15.01 -33.32 -45.64
C LYS A 345 -14.81 -32.61 -44.29
N GLY A 346 -13.57 -32.28 -43.92
CA GLY A 346 -13.37 -31.43 -42.73
C GLY A 346 -11.97 -31.21 -42.19
N ASP A 347 -10.90 -31.79 -42.73
CA ASP A 347 -9.57 -31.72 -42.08
C ASP A 347 -8.76 -30.43 -42.39
N ARG A 348 -9.44 -29.27 -42.47
CA ARG A 348 -8.82 -27.97 -42.75
C ARG A 348 -9.22 -26.84 -41.80
N SER A 349 -10.16 -27.05 -40.86
CA SER A 349 -10.59 -26.01 -39.90
C SER A 349 -9.73 -25.95 -38.64
N ASP A 350 -9.29 -27.08 -38.09
CA ASP A 350 -8.75 -27.12 -36.73
C ASP A 350 -7.25 -26.75 -36.67
N LYS A 351 -6.52 -27.05 -37.74
CA LYS A 351 -5.12 -26.60 -37.90
C LYS A 351 -5.04 -25.09 -38.12
N ALA A 352 -5.98 -24.53 -38.89
CA ALA A 352 -6.03 -23.10 -39.17
C ALA A 352 -6.39 -22.29 -37.92
N GLU A 353 -7.22 -22.82 -37.03
CA GLU A 353 -7.62 -22.16 -35.78
C GLU A 353 -6.50 -22.20 -34.73
N LYS A 354 -5.78 -23.33 -34.61
CA LYS A 354 -4.59 -23.45 -33.76
C LYS A 354 -3.43 -22.56 -34.23
N ASP A 355 -3.15 -22.53 -35.53
CA ASP A 355 -2.10 -21.68 -36.11
C ASP A 355 -2.46 -20.19 -35.96
N LYS A 356 -3.76 -19.83 -35.93
CA LYS A 356 -4.23 -18.46 -35.73
C LYS A 356 -4.13 -18.02 -34.27
N ALA A 357 -4.36 -18.93 -33.31
CA ALA A 357 -4.16 -18.69 -31.88
C ALA A 357 -2.68 -18.51 -31.53
N GLU A 358 -1.78 -19.38 -32.02
CA GLU A 358 -0.32 -19.22 -31.82
C GLU A 358 0.21 -17.94 -32.47
N LYS A 359 -0.32 -17.56 -33.64
CA LYS A 359 0.07 -16.32 -34.31
C LYS A 359 -0.45 -15.07 -33.59
N ALA A 360 -1.62 -15.13 -32.97
CA ALA A 360 -2.16 -14.06 -32.14
C ALA A 360 -1.34 -13.89 -30.85
N GLU A 361 -1.01 -14.98 -30.16
CA GLU A 361 -0.17 -14.97 -28.96
C GLU A 361 1.26 -14.47 -29.26
N ARG A 362 1.81 -14.84 -30.42
CA ARG A 362 3.12 -14.35 -30.87
C ARG A 362 3.08 -12.87 -31.24
N ALA A 363 2.00 -12.40 -31.87
CA ALA A 363 1.82 -10.98 -32.18
C ALA A 363 1.63 -10.14 -30.91
N GLU A 364 0.92 -10.65 -29.91
CA GLU A 364 0.72 -10.00 -28.61
C GLU A 364 2.01 -9.95 -27.79
N LYS A 365 2.81 -11.04 -27.78
CA LYS A 365 4.15 -11.07 -27.18
C LYS A 365 5.13 -10.14 -27.91
N GLU A 366 5.04 -10.05 -29.23
CA GLU A 366 5.89 -9.16 -30.03
C GLU A 366 5.51 -7.69 -29.83
N GLN A 367 4.21 -7.37 -29.74
CA GLN A 367 3.71 -6.04 -29.43
C GLN A 367 4.11 -5.63 -28.00
N ALA A 368 3.91 -6.50 -27.01
CA ALA A 368 4.36 -6.26 -25.64
C ALA A 368 5.89 -6.12 -25.53
N SER A 369 6.68 -6.77 -26.39
CA SER A 369 8.13 -6.58 -26.45
C SER A 369 8.53 -5.22 -27.02
N LYS A 370 7.78 -4.72 -28.02
CA LYS A 370 7.99 -3.40 -28.64
C LYS A 370 7.59 -2.28 -27.67
N ASP A 371 6.44 -2.41 -27.01
CA ASP A 371 5.97 -1.45 -26.01
C ASP A 371 6.92 -1.38 -24.79
N ARG A 372 7.59 -2.49 -24.43
CA ARG A 372 8.61 -2.55 -23.38
C ARG A 372 9.94 -1.92 -23.78
N ALA A 373 10.37 -2.11 -25.03
CA ALA A 373 11.56 -1.45 -25.57
C ALA A 373 11.37 0.06 -25.59
N ASP A 374 10.20 0.53 -26.05
CA ASP A 374 9.81 1.95 -26.05
C ASP A 374 9.74 2.54 -24.64
N LYS A 375 9.19 1.83 -23.64
CA LYS A 375 9.19 2.29 -22.23
C LYS A 375 10.61 2.41 -21.67
N SER A 376 11.51 1.49 -22.03
CA SER A 376 12.89 1.50 -21.51
C SER A 376 13.76 2.61 -22.11
N ASP A 377 13.58 2.90 -23.41
CA ASP A 377 14.20 4.05 -24.07
C ASP A 377 13.56 5.38 -23.61
N LYS A 378 12.29 5.35 -23.17
CA LYS A 378 11.59 6.49 -22.58
C LYS A 378 12.11 6.85 -21.19
N ALA A 379 12.51 5.87 -20.37
CA ALA A 379 13.16 6.12 -19.08
C ALA A 379 14.50 6.87 -19.24
N ASP A 380 15.36 6.42 -20.16
CA ASP A 380 16.64 7.08 -20.45
C ASP A 380 16.47 8.47 -21.12
N LYS A 381 15.36 8.69 -21.86
CA LYS A 381 14.99 10.02 -22.41
C LYS A 381 14.33 10.94 -21.38
N ALA A 382 13.60 10.42 -20.41
CA ALA A 382 12.97 11.19 -19.34
C ALA A 382 14.03 11.85 -18.44
N ASP A 383 15.12 11.14 -18.11
CA ASP A 383 16.26 11.69 -17.37
C ASP A 383 16.88 12.94 -18.04
N LYS A 384 16.86 12.99 -19.38
CA LYS A 384 17.35 14.15 -20.12
C LYS A 384 16.32 15.29 -20.17
N ALA A 385 15.04 14.97 -20.21
CA ALA A 385 13.94 15.94 -20.27
C ALA A 385 13.63 16.59 -18.91
N ASP A 386 13.79 15.88 -17.79
CA ASP A 386 13.65 16.44 -16.43
C ASP A 386 14.65 17.59 -16.20
N LYS A 387 15.87 17.45 -16.74
CA LYS A 387 16.92 18.45 -16.59
C LYS A 387 16.67 19.74 -17.37
N ASP A 388 16.03 19.65 -18.53
CA ASP A 388 15.71 20.82 -19.38
C ASP A 388 14.46 21.58 -18.88
N LYS A 389 13.58 20.94 -18.09
CA LYS A 389 12.38 21.58 -17.50
C LYS A 389 12.65 22.37 -16.23
N ALA A 390 13.76 22.14 -15.53
CA ALA A 390 14.05 22.75 -14.23
C ALA A 390 14.25 24.28 -14.30
N ASP A 391 14.73 24.82 -15.43
CA ASP A 391 15.09 26.23 -15.57
C ASP A 391 13.90 27.21 -15.62
N HIS A 392 12.65 26.74 -15.70
CA HIS A 392 11.44 27.58 -15.80
C HIS A 392 10.33 27.20 -14.78
N GLN A 393 10.64 26.38 -13.77
CA GLN A 393 9.65 25.96 -12.77
C GLN A 393 9.57 26.96 -11.62
N VAL A 394 8.35 27.13 -11.08
CA VAL A 394 8.12 27.84 -9.83
C VAL A 394 8.91 27.15 -8.70
N PRO A 395 9.67 27.85 -7.86
CA PRO A 395 10.34 27.22 -6.71
C PRO A 395 9.35 26.44 -5.83
N LEU A 396 9.73 25.27 -5.31
CA LEU A 396 8.86 24.49 -4.41
C LEU A 396 8.40 25.28 -3.18
N ALA A 397 9.24 26.20 -2.71
CA ALA A 397 8.92 27.08 -1.58
C ALA A 397 7.77 28.06 -1.86
N ASP A 398 7.48 28.33 -3.14
CA ASP A 398 6.43 29.25 -3.56
C ASP A 398 5.10 28.52 -3.90
N LEU A 399 5.10 27.18 -3.88
CA LEU A 399 3.90 26.36 -4.04
C LEU A 399 3.18 26.18 -2.69
N PRO A 400 1.86 25.95 -2.70
CA PRO A 400 1.14 25.68 -1.46
C PRO A 400 1.68 24.42 -0.78
N CYS A 401 1.69 24.46 0.54
CA CYS A 401 2.14 23.34 1.35
C CYS A 401 1.03 22.31 1.42
N VAL A 402 1.27 21.10 0.91
CA VAL A 402 0.31 19.99 0.99
C VAL A 402 0.82 19.01 2.06
N PRO A 403 0.01 18.69 3.08
CA PRO A 403 0.41 17.73 4.10
C PRO A 403 0.54 16.33 3.47
N MET A 404 1.73 15.74 3.62
CA MET A 404 2.02 14.40 3.12
C MET A 404 2.83 13.61 4.14
N HIS A 405 2.61 12.30 4.16
CA HIS A 405 3.42 11.34 4.89
C HIS A 405 4.43 10.70 3.95
N LEU A 406 5.71 10.84 4.29
CA LEU A 406 6.80 10.17 3.59
C LEU A 406 7.46 9.18 4.54
N ALA A 407 7.61 7.93 4.08
CA ALA A 407 8.38 6.93 4.81
C ALA A 407 9.53 6.44 3.95
N VAL A 408 10.74 6.49 4.51
CA VAL A 408 11.95 5.90 3.94
C VAL A 408 12.09 4.49 4.51
N HIS A 409 11.95 3.50 3.66
CA HIS A 409 12.06 2.08 3.99
C HIS A 409 13.50 1.63 3.85
N HIS A 410 13.99 0.76 4.74
CA HIS A 410 15.27 0.09 4.52
C HIS A 410 15.31 -1.36 4.95
N ASN A 411 16.18 -2.12 4.29
CA ASN A 411 16.61 -3.43 4.74
C ASN A 411 18.14 -3.45 4.82
N GLU A 412 18.70 -3.54 6.04
CA GLU A 412 20.14 -3.48 6.29
C GLU A 412 20.83 -2.26 5.64
N ALA A 413 20.16 -1.11 5.63
CA ALA A 413 20.63 0.11 4.95
C ALA A 413 20.29 1.41 5.71
N GLU A 414 20.21 1.35 7.04
CA GLU A 414 19.77 2.44 7.91
C GLU A 414 20.54 3.75 7.65
N GLU A 415 21.88 3.70 7.58
CA GLU A 415 22.70 4.89 7.32
C GLU A 415 22.34 5.57 5.99
N VAL A 416 22.09 4.78 4.94
CA VAL A 416 21.71 5.29 3.62
C VAL A 416 20.30 5.87 3.65
N ALA A 417 19.38 5.24 4.38
CA ALA A 417 18.02 5.72 4.56
C ALA A 417 17.96 7.04 5.32
N GLU A 418 18.75 7.20 6.38
CA GLU A 418 18.84 8.46 7.12
C GLU A 418 19.48 9.58 6.28
N GLN A 419 20.49 9.27 5.46
CA GLN A 419 21.03 10.22 4.49
C GLN A 419 19.97 10.65 3.47
N LEU A 420 19.21 9.70 2.92
CA LEU A 420 18.12 10.00 1.98
C LEU A 420 17.03 10.86 2.64
N ARG A 421 16.64 10.54 3.87
CA ARG A 421 15.71 11.35 4.67
C ARG A 421 16.22 12.78 4.87
N ALA A 422 17.50 12.96 5.19
CA ALA A 422 18.09 14.29 5.33
C ALA A 422 17.99 15.08 4.02
N SER A 423 18.37 14.48 2.88
CA SER A 423 18.24 15.12 1.57
C SER A 423 16.79 15.46 1.21
N LEU A 424 15.84 14.58 1.50
CA LEU A 424 14.41 14.83 1.28
C LEU A 424 13.89 15.98 2.15
N ARG A 425 14.33 16.08 3.41
CA ARG A 425 13.98 17.20 4.30
C ARG A 425 14.52 18.54 3.82
N GLU A 426 15.69 18.55 3.20
CA GLU A 426 16.26 19.78 2.63
C GLU A 426 15.53 20.21 1.36
N THR A 427 14.98 19.25 0.61
CA THR A 427 14.37 19.48 -0.71
C THR A 427 12.88 19.82 -0.62
N LEU A 428 12.16 19.24 0.34
CA LEU A 428 10.71 19.38 0.46
C LEU A 428 10.33 20.50 1.46
N PRO A 429 9.29 21.29 1.17
CA PRO A 429 8.77 22.27 2.13
C PRO A 429 8.25 21.54 3.37
N GLY A 430 8.43 22.11 4.56
CA GLY A 430 8.29 21.45 5.88
C GLY A 430 6.90 20.87 6.27
N CYS A 431 6.01 20.62 5.32
CA CYS A 431 4.71 19.95 5.50
C CYS A 431 4.74 18.45 5.16
N VAL A 432 5.94 17.85 5.12
CA VAL A 432 6.10 16.41 4.91
C VAL A 432 6.61 15.76 6.19
N VAL A 433 5.81 14.87 6.77
CA VAL A 433 6.26 14.05 7.90
C VAL A 433 7.15 12.94 7.35
N ILE A 434 8.46 13.03 7.61
CA ILE A 434 9.43 12.04 7.13
C ILE A 434 9.87 11.09 8.24
N SER A 435 9.46 9.83 8.11
CA SER A 435 9.84 8.71 8.97
C SER A 435 10.85 7.79 8.27
N VAL A 436 11.68 7.11 9.06
CA VAL A 436 12.49 5.96 8.61
C VAL A 436 11.86 4.71 9.22
N VAL A 437 11.71 3.68 8.40
CA VAL A 437 10.95 2.48 8.74
C VAL A 437 11.70 1.24 8.27
N ASP A 438 11.78 0.25 9.15
CA ASP A 438 12.32 -1.06 8.80
C ASP A 438 11.38 -1.80 7.84
N VAL A 439 11.97 -2.38 6.80
CA VAL A 439 11.27 -3.36 5.97
C VAL A 439 11.11 -4.63 6.81
N THR A 440 9.87 -5.14 6.89
CA THR A 440 9.61 -6.38 7.63
C THR A 440 10.34 -7.57 7.03
N HIS A 441 10.62 -8.59 7.85
CA HIS A 441 11.38 -9.77 7.44
C HIS A 441 10.82 -10.42 6.15
N SER A 442 9.50 -10.56 6.05
CA SER A 442 8.84 -11.15 4.88
C SER A 442 9.09 -10.35 3.60
N MET A 443 9.18 -9.02 3.68
CA MET A 443 9.54 -8.18 2.55
C MET A 443 11.05 -8.23 2.28
N ALA A 444 11.88 -8.26 3.32
CA ALA A 444 13.33 -8.33 3.24
C ALA A 444 13.82 -9.58 2.48
N VAL A 445 13.12 -10.71 2.62
CA VAL A 445 13.39 -11.94 1.83
C VAL A 445 13.35 -11.68 0.32
N HIS A 446 12.49 -10.76 -0.16
CA HIS A 446 12.40 -10.43 -1.58
C HIS A 446 13.28 -9.26 -1.98
N THR A 447 13.33 -8.21 -1.17
CA THR A 447 14.06 -6.98 -1.52
C THR A 447 15.57 -7.13 -1.36
N GLY A 448 16.01 -8.02 -0.46
CA GLY A 448 17.40 -8.28 -0.17
C GLY A 448 18.11 -7.14 0.58
N PRO A 449 19.33 -7.38 1.06
CA PRO A 449 20.09 -6.41 1.83
C PRO A 449 20.49 -5.19 0.98
N GLY A 450 20.53 -4.02 1.60
CA GLY A 450 20.85 -2.77 0.92
C GLY A 450 19.67 -2.16 0.14
N ALA A 451 18.47 -2.73 0.25
CA ALA A 451 17.27 -2.17 -0.36
C ALA A 451 16.83 -0.90 0.39
N VAL A 452 16.40 0.09 -0.38
CA VAL A 452 15.86 1.36 0.14
C VAL A 452 14.59 1.67 -0.64
N GLY A 453 13.50 1.99 0.06
CA GLY A 453 12.25 2.40 -0.56
C GLY A 453 11.82 3.77 -0.08
N VAL A 454 10.99 4.45 -0.85
CA VAL A 454 10.31 5.68 -0.42
C VAL A 454 8.85 5.53 -0.75
N SER A 455 7.99 5.65 0.26
CA SER A 455 6.56 5.84 0.06
C SER A 455 6.17 7.28 0.33
N LEU A 456 5.28 7.82 -0.49
CA LEU A 456 4.71 9.15 -0.35
C LEU A 456 3.18 9.03 -0.42
N VAL A 457 2.47 9.55 0.58
CA VAL A 457 1.01 9.47 0.70
C VAL A 457 0.48 10.83 1.13
N ARG A 458 -0.62 11.30 0.54
CA ARG A 458 -1.29 12.52 0.98
C ARG A 458 -2.07 12.23 2.27
N ASP A 459 -1.95 13.11 3.28
CA ASP A 459 -2.67 12.98 4.57
C ASP A 459 -4.18 13.20 4.42
#